data_AF-A0A918B3X0-F1
#
_entry.id   AF-A0A918B3X0-F1
#
_cell.length_a   1.000
_cell.length_b   1.000
_cell.length_c   1.000
_cell.angle_alpha   90.00
_cell.angle_beta   90.00
_cell.angle_gamma   90.00
#
_symmetry.space_group_name_H-M   'P 1'
#
loop_
_entity.id
_entity.type
_entity.pdbx_description
1 polymer ?
#
loop_
_entity_poly.entity_id
_entity_poly.type
_entity_poly.pdbx_seq_one_letter_code
_entity_poly.pdbx_strand_id
1 'polypeptide(L)'
;MQCSRRAVRGIVCAASVVAVAGLMSGCSSDDPARAEEWQRVYCTRLGSWQDARDALTVSTGDAGADDARAARSPEFRDAENAAHAAVAASKVLDREGLDHTGGHLVEDTVWAVGGDTEAEGRATSYCSGSGFETLVG
;
A
#
# COMPACT_ATOMS: atom_id res chain seq x y z
N MET A 1 -24.28 17.19 11.66
CA MET A 1 -25.34 17.62 12.60
C MET A 1 -25.18 16.83 13.88
N GLN A 2 -24.86 17.53 14.97
CA GLN A 2 -24.63 16.97 16.31
C GLN A 2 -25.94 16.52 16.95
N CYS A 3 -25.87 15.44 17.73
CA CYS A 3 -26.77 15.22 18.85
C CYS A 3 -25.96 14.75 20.06
N SER A 4 -25.36 15.72 20.77
CA SER A 4 -24.94 15.56 22.16
C SER A 4 -26.18 15.58 23.04
N ARG A 5 -26.39 14.55 23.87
CA ARG A 5 -27.19 14.66 25.10
C ARG A 5 -26.50 13.92 26.25
N ARG A 6 -26.09 14.69 27.24
CA ARG A 6 -25.83 14.25 28.62
C ARG A 6 -27.15 13.85 29.31
N ALA A 7 -26.99 13.13 30.43
CA ALA A 7 -27.94 12.82 31.52
C ALA A 7 -28.60 11.43 31.43
N VAL A 8 -28.83 10.65 32.49
CA VAL A 8 -28.60 10.72 33.95
C VAL A 8 -28.99 9.32 34.50
N ARG A 9 -28.29 8.86 35.56
CA ARG A 9 -28.70 7.85 36.57
C ARG A 9 -29.18 6.44 36.13
N GLY A 10 -28.55 5.44 36.73
CA GLY A 10 -28.78 4.03 36.46
C GLY A 10 -30.08 3.44 37.01
N ILE A 11 -30.28 2.18 36.66
CA ILE A 11 -31.11 1.16 37.32
C ILE A 11 -30.51 -0.20 36.91
N VAL A 12 -30.13 -1.02 37.89
CA VAL A 12 -29.94 -2.46 37.74
C VAL A 12 -31.30 -3.10 37.98
N CYS A 13 -31.81 -3.91 37.05
CA CYS A 13 -32.47 -5.21 37.32
C CYS A 13 -33.12 -5.85 36.08
N ALA A 14 -32.90 -7.17 36.00
CA ALA A 14 -33.83 -8.23 35.58
C ALA A 14 -34.22 -8.41 34.09
N ALA A 15 -33.67 -9.50 33.55
CA ALA A 15 -34.21 -10.48 32.59
C ALA A 15 -35.52 -10.17 31.83
N SER A 16 -35.47 -10.26 30.50
CA SER A 16 -36.59 -10.60 29.60
C SER A 16 -36.07 -11.10 28.24
N VAL A 17 -36.90 -11.90 27.58
CA VAL A 17 -36.61 -12.95 26.58
C VAL A 17 -36.77 -12.44 25.14
N VAL A 18 -35.89 -12.92 24.24
CA VAL A 18 -35.99 -13.07 22.76
C VAL A 18 -36.34 -11.84 21.90
N ALA A 19 -35.42 -11.46 21.00
CA ALA A 19 -35.71 -11.09 19.61
C ALA A 19 -34.42 -11.14 18.77
N VAL A 20 -34.42 -11.96 17.71
CA VAL A 20 -33.45 -11.84 16.61
C VAL A 20 -33.82 -10.59 15.83
N ALA A 21 -32.97 -9.57 15.86
CA ALA A 21 -33.12 -8.38 15.04
C ALA A 21 -31.74 -7.79 14.71
N GLY A 22 -31.35 -8.01 13.45
CA GLY A 22 -30.49 -7.16 12.63
C GLY A 22 -29.27 -6.53 13.30
N LEU A 23 -28.11 -7.19 13.13
CA LEU A 23 -26.86 -6.45 12.92
C LEU A 23 -26.93 -5.77 11.54
N MET A 24 -27.78 -4.75 11.44
CA MET A 24 -27.68 -3.71 10.42
C MET A 24 -26.99 -2.53 11.10
N SER A 25 -25.68 -2.66 11.30
CA SER A 25 -24.77 -1.54 11.56
C SER A 25 -23.90 -1.38 10.32
N GLY A 26 -24.11 -0.27 9.61
CA GLY A 26 -23.78 0.01 8.22
C GLY A 26 -22.35 -0.35 7.75
N CYS A 27 -22.22 -0.80 6.50
CA CYS A 27 -22.17 0.03 5.28
C CYS A 27 -20.87 0.84 5.11
N SER A 28 -19.73 0.15 5.11
CA SER A 28 -18.85 0.17 3.93
C SER A 28 -18.74 -1.28 3.50
N SER A 29 -19.35 -1.65 2.37
CA SER A 29 -19.20 -2.99 1.81
C SER A 29 -17.85 -3.05 1.12
N ASP A 30 -16.78 -3.00 1.90
CA ASP A 30 -15.45 -3.35 1.44
C ASP A 30 -15.47 -4.83 1.09
N ASP A 31 -15.33 -5.12 -0.21
CA ASP A 31 -15.17 -6.50 -0.69
C ASP A 31 -13.75 -6.94 -0.32
N PRO A 32 -13.58 -7.86 0.65
CA PRO A 32 -12.26 -8.26 1.11
C PRO A 32 -11.44 -8.91 -0.01
N ALA A 33 -12.09 -9.57 -0.99
CA ALA A 33 -11.39 -10.16 -2.12
C ALA A 33 -10.78 -9.09 -3.04
N ARG A 34 -11.51 -7.98 -3.23
CA ARG A 34 -11.03 -6.84 -4.01
C ARG A 34 -9.91 -6.08 -3.29
N ALA A 35 -10.00 -5.95 -1.97
CA ALA A 35 -8.95 -5.35 -1.16
C ALA A 35 -7.63 -6.13 -1.25
N GLU A 36 -7.71 -7.46 -1.10
CA GLU A 36 -6.55 -8.35 -1.25
C GLU A 36 -5.95 -8.25 -2.66
N GLU A 37 -6.78 -8.19 -3.71
CA GLU A 37 -6.33 -8.03 -5.08
C GLU A 37 -5.51 -6.74 -5.26
N TRP A 38 -6.00 -5.60 -4.75
CA TRP A 38 -5.27 -4.34 -4.87
C TRP A 38 -3.95 -4.36 -4.11
N GLN A 39 -3.93 -4.93 -2.90
CA GLN A 39 -2.71 -5.07 -2.11
C GLN A 39 -1.68 -5.95 -2.84
N ARG A 40 -2.12 -7.09 -3.37
CA ARG A 40 -1.27 -7.98 -4.16
C ARG A 40 -0.71 -7.28 -5.40
N VAL A 41 -1.55 -6.53 -6.12
CA VAL A 41 -1.13 -5.77 -7.31
C VAL A 41 -0.06 -4.77 -6.93
N TYR A 42 -0.26 -3.99 -5.87
CA TYR A 42 0.74 -3.04 -5.39
C TYR A 42 2.06 -3.73 -5.06
N CYS A 43 2.03 -4.79 -4.23
CA CYS A 43 3.24 -5.48 -3.81
C CYS A 43 3.99 -6.12 -4.99
N THR A 44 3.27 -6.68 -5.97
CA THR A 44 3.87 -7.18 -7.21
C THR A 44 4.58 -6.06 -8.00
N ARG A 45 3.96 -4.87 -8.10
CA ARG A 45 4.56 -3.73 -8.80
C ARG A 45 5.76 -3.17 -8.05
N LEU A 46 5.71 -3.15 -6.72
CA LEU A 46 6.82 -2.72 -5.89
C LEU A 46 8.04 -3.64 -6.08
N GLY A 47 7.87 -4.96 -5.99
CA GLY A 47 8.95 -5.92 -6.24
C GLY A 47 9.51 -5.83 -7.66
N SER A 48 8.64 -5.70 -8.67
CA SER A 48 9.08 -5.52 -10.07
C SER A 48 9.96 -4.27 -10.25
N TRP A 49 9.71 -3.20 -9.49
CA TRP A 49 10.55 -2.01 -9.50
C TRP A 49 11.90 -2.25 -8.80
N GLN A 50 11.90 -2.97 -7.67
CA GLN A 50 13.13 -3.36 -6.96
C GLN A 50 14.04 -4.20 -7.87
N ASP A 51 13.49 -5.23 -8.51
CA ASP A 51 14.19 -6.07 -9.50
C ASP A 51 14.81 -5.23 -10.63
N ALA A 52 14.04 -4.29 -11.20
CA ALA A 52 14.50 -3.45 -12.30
C ALA A 52 15.61 -2.48 -11.87
N ARG A 53 15.52 -1.91 -10.66
CA ARG A 53 16.56 -1.05 -10.08
C ARG A 53 17.85 -1.84 -9.82
N ASP A 54 17.74 -3.07 -9.36
CA ASP A 54 18.91 -3.89 -9.06
C ASP A 54 19.63 -4.31 -10.36
N ALA A 55 18.87 -4.61 -11.42
CA ALA A 55 19.43 -4.84 -12.76
C ALA A 55 20.20 -3.63 -13.32
N LEU A 56 19.74 -2.40 -13.05
CA LEU A 56 20.44 -1.17 -13.40
C LEU A 56 21.75 -1.00 -12.66
N THR A 57 21.77 -1.32 -11.36
CA THR A 57 22.95 -1.22 -10.51
C THR A 57 24.05 -2.16 -11.01
N VAL A 58 23.70 -3.38 -11.40
CA VAL A 58 24.62 -4.35 -12.02
C VAL A 58 25.15 -3.82 -13.36
N SER A 59 24.27 -3.31 -14.23
CA SER A 59 24.64 -2.84 -15.57
C SER A 59 25.58 -1.61 -15.55
N THR A 60 25.40 -0.73 -14.57
CA THR A 60 26.22 0.49 -14.40
C THR A 60 27.58 0.17 -13.77
N GLY A 61 27.68 -0.87 -12.95
CA GLY A 61 28.96 -1.34 -12.39
C GLY A 61 29.92 -1.87 -13.45
N ASP A 62 29.39 -2.47 -14.52
CA ASP A 62 30.17 -3.01 -15.64
C ASP A 62 30.44 -2.00 -16.76
N ALA A 63 29.56 -1.01 -16.94
CA ALA A 63 29.72 0.05 -17.94
C ALA A 63 30.30 1.32 -17.31
N GLY A 64 31.56 1.63 -17.58
CA GLY A 64 32.17 2.92 -17.19
C GLY A 64 31.23 4.08 -17.53
N ALA A 65 30.77 4.78 -16.49
CA ALA A 65 29.55 5.59 -16.52
C ALA A 65 29.61 6.74 -17.54
N ASP A 66 28.76 6.66 -18.56
CA ASP A 66 28.27 7.82 -19.30
C ASP A 66 26.78 7.95 -18.96
N ASP A 67 26.45 8.82 -18.01
CA ASP A 67 25.10 8.96 -17.45
C ASP A 67 24.04 9.21 -18.53
N ALA A 68 24.42 9.89 -19.62
CA ALA A 68 23.53 10.16 -20.74
C ALA A 68 23.20 8.89 -21.55
N ARG A 69 24.14 7.94 -21.67
CA ARG A 69 23.90 6.64 -22.29
C ARG A 69 23.07 5.73 -21.39
N ALA A 70 23.33 5.74 -20.08
CA ALA A 70 22.54 4.99 -19.10
C ALA A 70 21.07 5.42 -19.10
N ALA A 71 20.78 6.72 -19.13
CA ALA A 71 19.41 7.25 -19.18
C ALA A 71 18.64 6.89 -20.48
N ARG A 72 19.33 6.45 -21.53
CA ARG A 72 18.70 5.99 -22.80
C ARG A 72 18.60 4.46 -22.89
N SER A 73 19.12 3.75 -21.89
CA SER A 73 19.12 2.30 -21.87
C SER A 73 17.70 1.76 -21.68
N PRO A 74 17.36 0.60 -22.29
CA PRO A 74 16.07 -0.04 -22.07
C PRO A 74 15.87 -0.38 -20.59
N GLU A 75 16.92 -0.80 -19.89
CA GLU A 75 16.89 -1.12 -18.46
C GLU A 75 16.47 0.09 -17.61
N PHE A 76 16.95 1.29 -17.99
CA PHE A 76 16.57 2.52 -17.30
C PHE A 76 15.09 2.85 -17.50
N ARG A 77 14.61 2.72 -18.73
CA ARG A 77 13.20 2.92 -19.05
C ARG A 77 12.30 1.90 -18.38
N ASP A 78 12.76 0.65 -18.26
CA ASP A 78 12.01 -0.41 -17.58
C ASP A 78 11.88 -0.14 -16.09
N ALA A 79 12.96 0.32 -15.43
CA ALA A 79 12.93 0.74 -14.03
C ALA A 79 12.03 1.96 -13.82
N GLU A 80 12.09 2.98 -14.69
CA GLU A 80 11.19 4.14 -14.62
C GLU A 80 9.71 3.72 -14.80
N ASN A 81 9.42 2.86 -15.76
CA ASN A 81 8.06 2.35 -15.97
C ASN A 81 7.55 1.55 -14.77
N ALA A 82 8.40 0.70 -14.19
CA ALA A 82 8.07 -0.07 -13.00
C ALA A 82 7.83 0.85 -11.79
N ALA A 83 8.65 1.89 -11.61
CA ALA A 83 8.46 2.92 -10.58
C ALA A 83 7.09 3.61 -10.73
N HIS A 84 6.76 4.06 -11.95
CA HIS A 84 5.46 4.66 -12.23
C HIS A 84 4.30 3.71 -11.94
N ALA A 85 4.44 2.41 -12.26
CA ALA A 85 3.43 1.42 -11.97
C ALA A 85 3.23 1.19 -10.46
N ALA A 86 4.30 1.16 -9.67
CA ALA A 86 4.24 1.04 -8.21
C ALA A 86 3.54 2.25 -7.58
N VAL A 87 3.90 3.48 -8.00
CA VAL A 87 3.25 4.72 -7.53
C VAL A 87 1.77 4.79 -7.96
N ALA A 88 1.44 4.30 -9.16
CA ALA A 88 0.05 4.25 -9.59
C ALA A 88 -0.77 3.27 -8.73
N ALA A 89 -0.20 2.11 -8.40
CA ALA A 89 -0.86 1.11 -7.56
C ALA A 89 -1.04 1.58 -6.11
N SER A 90 -0.07 2.29 -5.52
CA SER A 90 -0.22 2.85 -4.17
C SER A 90 -1.36 3.88 -4.09
N LYS A 91 -1.55 4.69 -5.14
CA LYS A 91 -2.68 5.62 -5.23
C LYS A 91 -4.04 4.92 -5.30
N VAL A 92 -4.09 3.70 -5.84
CA VAL A 92 -5.31 2.88 -5.79
C VAL A 92 -5.57 2.48 -4.34
N LEU A 93 -4.57 1.98 -3.62
CA LEU A 93 -4.72 1.62 -2.22
C LEU A 93 -5.18 2.79 -1.35
N ASP A 94 -4.58 3.97 -1.51
CA ASP A 94 -4.99 5.19 -0.81
C ASP A 94 -6.45 5.57 -1.09
N ARG A 95 -6.85 5.57 -2.37
CA ARG A 95 -8.23 5.88 -2.76
C ARG A 95 -9.25 4.87 -2.21
N GLU A 96 -8.89 3.59 -2.14
CA GLU A 96 -9.74 2.55 -1.57
C GLU A 96 -9.67 2.50 -0.03
N GLY A 97 -8.86 3.35 0.62
CA GLY A 97 -8.72 3.36 2.08
C GLY A 97 -7.96 2.15 2.65
N LEU A 98 -7.18 1.47 1.82
CA LEU A 98 -6.41 0.27 2.17
C LEU A 98 -5.00 0.60 2.67
N ASP A 99 -4.67 1.88 2.77
CA ASP A 99 -3.47 2.37 3.43
C ASP A 99 -3.66 2.36 4.96
N HIS A 100 -3.38 1.22 5.58
CA HIS A 100 -3.43 1.05 7.04
C HIS A 100 -2.30 1.78 7.78
N THR A 101 -1.34 2.34 7.05
CA THR A 101 -0.21 3.12 7.58
C THR A 101 -0.54 4.60 7.79
N GLY A 102 -1.77 5.03 7.49
CA GLY A 102 -2.25 6.38 7.78
C GLY A 102 -2.11 7.37 6.63
N GLY A 103 -2.10 6.89 5.38
CA GLY A 103 -2.03 7.74 4.17
C GLY A 103 -0.60 8.01 3.69
N HIS A 104 0.39 7.33 4.27
CA HIS A 104 1.80 7.53 3.94
C HIS A 104 2.31 6.57 2.86
N LEU A 105 1.55 5.55 2.45
CA LEU A 105 2.05 4.53 1.51
C LEU A 105 2.36 5.12 0.13
N VAL A 106 1.56 6.09 -0.34
CA VAL A 106 1.83 6.79 -1.60
C VAL A 106 3.12 7.58 -1.50
N GLU A 107 3.29 8.33 -0.40
CA GLU A 107 4.47 9.14 -0.14
C GLU A 107 5.73 8.27 0.01
N ASP A 108 5.66 7.21 0.82
CA ASP A 108 6.73 6.24 1.00
C ASP A 108 7.11 5.57 -0.32
N THR A 109 6.15 5.22 -1.17
CA THR A 109 6.44 4.67 -2.51
C THR A 109 7.14 5.71 -3.39
N VAL A 110 6.74 6.99 -3.35
CA VAL A 110 7.37 8.07 -4.13
C VAL A 110 8.81 8.33 -3.65
N TRP A 111 9.04 8.36 -2.35
CA TRP A 111 10.38 8.52 -1.78
C TRP A 111 11.26 7.30 -2.08
N ALA A 112 10.71 6.09 -1.99
CA ALA A 112 11.40 4.84 -2.33
C ALA A 112 11.90 4.85 -3.78
N VAL A 113 11.02 5.17 -4.74
CA VAL A 113 11.43 5.26 -6.17
C VAL A 113 12.41 6.40 -6.43
N GLY A 114 12.44 7.41 -5.56
CA GLY A 114 13.45 8.48 -5.54
C GLY A 114 14.79 8.08 -4.92
N GLY A 115 14.91 6.86 -4.37
CA GLY A 115 16.13 6.33 -3.77
C GLY A 115 16.18 6.38 -2.24
N ASP A 116 15.10 6.72 -1.56
CA ASP A 116 15.03 6.67 -0.09
C ASP A 116 14.82 5.23 0.40
N THR A 117 15.88 4.64 0.95
CA THR A 117 15.86 3.25 1.43
C THR A 117 15.03 3.04 2.69
N GLU A 118 14.83 4.08 3.51
CA GLU A 118 13.96 3.96 4.69
C GLU A 118 12.49 3.93 4.27
N ALA A 119 12.12 4.76 3.30
CA ALA A 119 10.80 4.75 2.68
C ALA A 119 10.51 3.44 1.95
N GLU A 120 11.50 2.89 1.24
CA GLU A 120 11.41 1.55 0.66
C GLU A 120 11.16 0.50 1.73
N GLY A 121 11.91 0.53 2.84
CA GLY A 121 11.71 -0.40 3.94
C GLY A 121 10.29 -0.33 4.53
N ARG A 122 9.68 0.87 4.60
CA ARG A 122 8.29 1.03 5.03
C ARG A 122 7.30 0.47 4.00
N ALA A 123 7.53 0.70 2.72
CA ALA A 123 6.72 0.13 1.63
C ALA A 123 6.79 -1.42 1.59
N THR A 124 7.98 -2.00 1.77
CA THR A 124 8.19 -3.45 1.90
C THR A 124 7.53 -4.01 3.18
N SER A 125 7.60 -3.27 4.28
CA SER A 125 6.93 -3.62 5.54
C SER A 125 5.41 -3.65 5.40
N TYR A 126 4.82 -2.72 4.63
CA TYR A 126 3.40 -2.77 4.29
C TYR A 126 3.02 -4.07 3.58
N CYS A 127 3.81 -4.50 2.60
CA CYS A 127 3.59 -5.76 1.89
C CYS A 127 3.73 -6.97 2.80
N SER A 128 4.72 -6.97 3.69
CA SER A 128 4.89 -8.04 4.68
C SER A 128 3.73 -8.08 5.69
N GLY A 129 3.28 -6.93 6.17
CA GLY A 129 2.11 -6.81 7.05
C GLY A 129 0.79 -7.23 6.38
N SER A 130 0.74 -7.20 5.04
CA SER A 130 -0.39 -7.64 4.22
C SER A 130 -0.28 -9.11 3.77
N GLY A 131 0.80 -9.83 4.14
CA GLY A 131 1.02 -11.23 3.78
C GLY A 131 1.58 -11.46 2.37
N PHE A 132 2.24 -10.46 1.80
CA PHE A 132 2.83 -10.47 0.46
C PHE A 132 4.35 -10.27 0.49
N GLU A 133 5.02 -10.69 1.56
CA GLU A 133 6.47 -10.54 1.74
C GLU A 133 7.28 -11.18 0.61
N THR A 134 6.76 -12.23 -0.05
CA THR A 134 7.47 -12.92 -1.14
C THR A 134 7.37 -12.20 -2.48
N LEU A 135 6.57 -11.14 -2.57
CA LEU A 135 6.38 -10.34 -3.80
C LEU A 135 7.30 -9.13 -3.84
N VAL A 136 8.08 -8.89 -2.78
CA VAL A 136 8.98 -7.74 -2.59
C VAL A 136 10.31 -8.24 -2.03
N GLY A 137 11.40 -7.52 -2.32
CA GLY A 137 12.77 -7.91 -1.93
C GLY A 137 13.68 -7.99 -3.13
#